data_AF-A0A945M1G3-F1
#
_entry.id   AF-A0A945M1G3-F1
#
_cell.length_a   1.000
_cell.length_b   1.000
_cell.length_c   1.000
_cell.angle_alpha   90.00
_cell.angle_beta   90.00
_cell.angle_gamma   90.00
#
_symmetry.space_group_name_H-M   'P 1'
#
loop_
_entity.id
_entity.type
_entity.pdbx_description
1 polymer ?
#
loop_
_entity_poly.entity_id
_entity_poly.type
_entity_poly.pdbx_seq_one_letter_code
_entity_poly.pdbx_strand_id
1 'polypeptide(L)'
;MLGKEGIESVFGQPSLSEAYRITRTRRNFPDRTPNQIGEDTFPLMGDRGIQVIDRVVTEQMGGMLDASGDNWLIPAYSLDQISPP
;
A
#
# COMPACT_ATOMS: atom_id res chain seq x y z
N MET A 1 15.05 -1.78 0.35
CA MET A 1 14.61 -0.59 1.14
C MET A 1 15.10 -0.75 2.57
N LEU A 2 15.41 0.34 3.28
CA LEU A 2 15.93 0.31 4.66
C LEU A 2 14.92 -0.24 5.70
N GLY A 3 13.66 -0.47 5.32
CA GLY A 3 12.62 -0.98 6.22
C GLY A 3 12.34 -0.04 7.40
N LYS A 4 11.46 -0.45 8.31
CA LYS A 4 11.17 0.30 9.54
C LYS A 4 12.43 0.47 10.39
N GLU A 5 13.14 -0.63 10.64
CA GLU A 5 14.33 -0.68 11.49
C GLU A 5 15.45 0.24 10.99
N GLY A 6 15.68 0.30 9.68
CA GLY A 6 16.68 1.20 9.12
C GLY A 6 16.31 2.67 9.25
N ILE A 7 15.02 3.02 9.18
CA ILE A 7 14.57 4.39 9.45
C ILE A 7 14.77 4.72 10.94
N GLU A 8 14.34 3.86 11.86
CA GLU A 8 14.53 4.06 13.30
C GLU A 8 16.02 4.25 13.66
N SER A 9 16.89 3.46 13.04
CA SER A 9 18.35 3.56 13.21
C SER A 9 18.91 4.91 12.72
N VAL A 10 18.51 5.37 11.53
CA VAL A 10 18.99 6.64 10.96
C VAL A 10 18.58 7.84 11.81
N PHE A 11 17.39 7.81 12.41
CA PHE A 11 16.88 8.88 13.27
C PHE A 11 17.27 8.72 14.75
N GLY A 12 17.91 7.60 15.13
CA GLY A 12 18.26 7.32 16.53
C GLY A 12 17.04 7.24 17.45
N GLN A 13 15.87 6.91 16.91
CA GLN A 13 14.60 6.89 17.63
C GLN A 13 14.01 5.48 17.59
N PRO A 14 14.07 4.71 18.70
CA PRO A 14 13.72 3.28 18.73
C PRO A 14 12.21 2.99 18.75
N SER A 15 11.37 3.95 18.33
CA SER A 15 9.91 3.80 18.29
C SER A 15 9.26 4.98 17.58
N LEU A 16 9.22 4.90 16.26
CA LEU A 16 8.42 5.86 15.47
C LEU A 16 6.93 5.55 15.60
N SER A 17 6.11 6.60 15.64
CA SER A 17 4.65 6.44 15.67
C SER A 17 4.17 5.83 14.35
N GLU A 18 3.47 4.71 14.45
CA GLU A 18 2.79 4.11 13.30
C GLU A 18 1.47 4.80 12.97
N ALA A 19 0.90 5.54 13.93
CA ALA A 19 -0.38 6.22 13.77
C ALA A 19 -0.22 7.57 13.07
N TYR A 20 -1.16 7.91 12.20
CA TYR A 20 -1.24 9.20 11.53
C TYR A 20 -2.67 9.75 11.52
N ARG A 21 -2.81 11.04 11.21
CA ARG A 21 -4.09 11.76 11.20
C ARG A 21 -4.32 12.48 9.88
N ILE A 22 -4.83 11.76 8.88
CA ILE A 22 -4.99 12.28 7.53
C ILE A 22 -6.03 13.40 7.46
N THR A 23 -7.03 13.43 8.36
CA THR A 23 -8.05 14.49 8.40
C THR A 23 -7.48 15.89 8.59
N ARG A 24 -6.26 16.03 9.12
CA ARG A 24 -5.57 17.31 9.23
C ARG A 24 -5.30 17.97 7.88
N THR A 25 -5.21 17.17 6.81
CA THR A 25 -4.90 17.65 5.46
C THR A 25 -5.93 17.24 4.41
N ARG A 26 -6.75 16.20 4.65
CA ARG A 26 -7.80 15.73 3.74
C ARG A 26 -9.06 15.33 4.49
N ARG A 27 -10.19 15.96 4.20
CA ARG A 27 -11.49 15.66 4.84
C ARG A 27 -12.13 14.41 4.22
N ASN A 28 -13.16 13.88 4.88
CA ASN A 28 -14.01 12.76 4.42
C ASN A 28 -13.32 11.38 4.32
N PHE A 29 -12.22 11.16 5.04
CA PHE A 29 -11.70 9.81 5.25
C PHE A 29 -12.28 9.21 6.54
N PRO A 30 -12.72 7.94 6.52
CA PRO A 30 -13.20 7.26 7.71
C PRO A 30 -12.06 6.98 8.69
N ASP A 31 -12.34 7.10 9.99
CA ASP A 31 -11.46 6.65 11.06
C ASP A 31 -11.41 5.12 11.08
N ARG A 32 -10.20 4.56 11.02
CA ARG A 32 -9.88 3.13 11.02
C ARG A 32 -9.38 2.65 12.38
N THR A 33 -9.14 3.55 13.32
CA THR A 33 -8.62 3.26 14.66
C THR A 33 -9.41 4.02 15.75
N PRO A 34 -10.72 3.80 15.87
CA PRO A 34 -11.62 4.64 16.69
C PRO A 34 -11.30 4.67 18.20
N ASN A 35 -10.50 3.71 18.68
CA ASN A 35 -10.09 3.62 20.08
C ASN A 35 -8.61 3.99 20.31
N GLN A 36 -7.96 4.65 19.35
CA GLN A 36 -6.54 5.01 19.41
C GLN A 36 -6.31 6.47 19.00
N ILE A 37 -5.17 7.03 19.39
CA ILE A 37 -4.76 8.37 18.95
C ILE A 37 -4.28 8.27 17.49
N GLY A 38 -4.97 8.96 16.60
CA GLY A 38 -4.80 8.83 15.16
C GLY A 38 -6.13 8.47 14.51
N GLU A 39 -6.15 8.37 13.19
CA GLU A 39 -7.32 7.89 12.45
C GLU A 39 -6.99 6.64 11.63
N ASP A 40 -5.72 6.24 11.62
CA ASP A 40 -5.20 5.13 10.86
C ASP A 40 -3.75 4.83 11.26
N THR A 41 -3.20 3.73 10.73
CA THR A 41 -1.78 3.38 10.88
C THR A 41 -1.11 3.03 9.55
N PHE A 42 0.22 3.22 9.45
CA PHE A 42 0.97 2.87 8.23
C PHE A 42 0.85 1.38 7.84
N PRO A 43 0.91 0.41 8.78
CA PRO A 43 0.69 -1.00 8.43
C PRO A 43 -0.71 -1.26 7.86
N LEU A 44 -1.77 -0.75 8.50
CA LEU A 44 -3.14 -0.90 8.01
C LEU A 44 -3.32 -0.24 6.63
N MET A 45 -2.62 0.86 6.36
CA MET A 45 -2.58 1.50 5.04
C MET A 45 -1.90 0.60 4.00
N GLY A 46 -0.77 0.00 4.36
CA GLY A 46 -0.06 -0.97 3.52
C GLY A 46 -0.96 -2.15 3.12
N ASP A 47 -1.60 -2.80 4.10
CA ASP A 47 -2.47 -3.96 3.87
C ASP A 47 -3.61 -3.66 2.89
N ARG A 48 -4.25 -2.50 3.06
CA ARG A 48 -5.32 -2.06 2.14
C ARG A 48 -4.79 -1.69 0.77
N GLY A 49 -3.60 -1.07 0.72
CA GLY A 49 -2.92 -0.75 -0.52
C GLY A 49 -2.65 -2.01 -1.35
N ILE A 50 -2.15 -3.07 -0.71
CA ILE A 50 -1.92 -4.37 -1.34
C ILE A 50 -3.21 -4.92 -1.95
N GLN A 51 -4.31 -4.94 -1.19
CA GLN A 51 -5.61 -5.42 -1.69
C GLN A 51 -6.11 -4.64 -2.93
N VAL A 52 -5.87 -3.33 -2.98
CA VAL A 52 -6.21 -2.51 -4.16
C VAL A 52 -5.35 -2.91 -5.34
N ILE A 53 -4.04 -3.11 -5.14
CA ILE A 53 -3.12 -3.51 -6.21
C ILE A 53 -3.47 -4.91 -6.72
N ASP A 54 -3.72 -5.87 -5.83
CA ASP A 54 -4.13 -7.24 -6.18
C ASP A 54 -5.33 -7.21 -7.12
N ARG A 55 -6.33 -6.39 -6.79
CA ARG A 55 -7.53 -6.22 -7.60
C ARG A 55 -7.23 -5.62 -8.97
N VAL A 56 -6.39 -4.59 -9.04
CA VAL A 56 -5.99 -3.98 -10.32
C VAL A 56 -5.23 -4.98 -11.18
N VAL A 57 -4.26 -5.68 -10.62
CA VAL A 57 -3.44 -6.68 -11.32
C VAL A 57 -4.32 -7.80 -11.86
N THR A 58 -5.22 -8.36 -11.03
CA THR A 58 -6.03 -9.51 -11.41
C THR A 58 -7.23 -9.16 -12.29
N GLU A 59 -7.98 -8.11 -11.95
CA GLU A 59 -9.24 -7.78 -12.65
C GLU A 59 -9.05 -6.87 -13.86
N GLN A 60 -8.02 -6.02 -13.88
CA GLN A 60 -7.85 -4.99 -14.92
C GLN A 60 -6.66 -5.28 -15.84
N MET A 61 -5.57 -5.83 -15.31
CA MET A 61 -4.34 -6.08 -16.07
C MET A 61 -4.20 -7.53 -16.55
N GLY A 62 -5.16 -8.41 -16.26
CA GLY A 62 -5.12 -9.82 -16.63
C GLY A 62 -3.93 -10.59 -16.03
N GLY A 63 -3.32 -10.05 -14.97
CA GLY A 63 -2.25 -10.66 -14.23
C GLY A 63 -2.75 -11.54 -13.09
N MET A 64 -1.81 -12.03 -12.29
CA MET A 64 -2.14 -12.87 -11.12
C MET A 64 -1.10 -12.72 -10.02
N LEU A 65 -1.44 -13.15 -8.81
CA LEU A 65 -0.44 -13.40 -7.79
C LEU A 65 0.24 -14.74 -8.05
N ASP A 66 1.52 -14.84 -7.69
CA ASP A 66 2.23 -16.11 -7.64
C ASP A 66 1.71 -17.00 -6.50
N ALA A 67 2.28 -18.21 -6.38
CA ALA A 67 1.82 -19.17 -5.39
C ALA A 67 2.10 -18.75 -3.94
N SER A 68 3.11 -17.90 -3.69
CA SER A 68 3.39 -17.39 -2.35
C SER A 68 2.56 -16.16 -1.99
N GLY A 69 2.04 -15.44 -2.99
CA GLY A 69 1.34 -14.18 -2.81
C GLY A 69 2.27 -12.98 -2.65
N ASP A 70 3.58 -13.16 -2.84
CA ASP A 70 4.57 -12.09 -2.65
C ASP A 70 4.89 -11.36 -3.96
N ASN A 71 4.55 -11.96 -5.11
CA ASN A 71 4.86 -11.39 -6.41
C ASN A 71 3.61 -11.25 -7.29
N TRP A 72 3.48 -10.08 -7.91
CA TRP A 72 2.52 -9.85 -8.99
C TRP A 72 3.13 -10.27 -10.33
N LEU A 73 2.49 -11.22 -11.00
CA LEU A 73 2.81 -11.66 -12.35
C LEU A 73 1.96 -10.84 -13.33
N ILE A 74 2.59 -9.83 -13.94
CA ILE A 74 1.93 -8.91 -14.88
C ILE A 74 2.26 -9.36 -16.31
N PRO A 75 1.25 -9.60 -17.17
CA PRO A 75 1.48 -9.92 -18.57
C PRO A 75 2.22 -8.80 -19.29
N ALA A 76 3.26 -9.15 -20.04
CA ALA A 76 3.94 -8.19 -20.90
C ALA A 76 3.11 -8.01 -22.17
N TYR A 77 2.47 -6.84 -22.31
CA TYR A 77 1.82 -6.45 -23.56
C TYR A 77 2.87 -5.80 -24.47
N SER A 78 2.97 -6.24 -25.72
CA SER A 78 3.70 -5.45 -26.72
C SER A 78 2.92 -4.17 -26.99
N LEU A 79 3.62 -3.03 -27.11
CA LEU A 79 2.99 -1.74 -27.47
C LEU A 79 2.24 -1.84 -28.80
N ASP A 80 2.59 -2.80 -29.66
CA ASP A 80 1.93 -3.08 -30.94
C ASP A 80 0.52 -3.68 -30.77
N GLN A 81 0.16 -4.18 -29.58
CA GLN A 81 -1.13 -4.79 -29.27
C GLN A 81 -2.12 -3.81 -28.62
N ILE A 82 -1.66 -2.62 -28.23
CA ILE A 82 -2.53 -1.57 -27.70
C ILE A 82 -3.07 -0.81 -28.90
N SER A 83 -4.24 -1.24 -29.41
CA SER A 83 -4.95 -0.43 -30.39
C SER A 83 -5.28 0.93 -29.74
N PRO A 84 -4.94 2.06 -30.38
CA PRO A 84 -5.30 3.36 -29.82
C PRO A 84 -6.83 3.48 -29.71
N PRO A 85 -7.31 4.32 -28.77
CA PRO A 85 -8.75 4.53 -28.54
C PRO A 85 -9.46 5.14 -29.76
#